data_AF-A0A222SXZ4-F1
#
_entry.id   AF-A0A222SXZ4-F1
#
_cell.length_a   1.000
_cell.length_b   1.000
_cell.length_c   1.000
_cell.angle_alpha   90.00
_cell.angle_beta   90.00
_cell.angle_gamma   90.00
#
_symmetry.space_group_name_H-M   'P 1'
#
loop_
_entity.id
_entity.type
_entity.pdbx_description
1 polymer ?
#
loop_
_entity_poly.entity_id
_entity_poly.type
_entity_poly.pdbx_seq_one_letter_code
_entity_poly.pdbx_strand_id
1 'polypeptide(L)'
;MTAQRDHQHGCCNLDQLHRDEIAVAMNWVVRICQDIIRDHSHKTFWVPTGTVTGTAPTTDGLIESARADVLGKLRRQIDGAEAIINNTEHERARHQR
;
A
#
# COMPACT_ATOMS: atom_id res chain seq x y z
N MET A 1 8.36 19.42 -41.08
CA MET A 1 8.74 19.98 -39.76
C MET A 1 7.69 19.53 -38.75
N THR A 2 7.75 18.26 -38.31
CA THR A 2 6.66 17.61 -37.53
C THR A 2 7.15 16.68 -36.41
N ALA A 3 8.46 16.51 -36.20
CA ALA A 3 8.98 15.56 -35.20
C ALA A 3 8.82 16.01 -33.73
N GLN A 4 8.41 17.25 -33.46
CA GLN A 4 8.42 17.81 -32.10
C GLN A 4 7.12 17.57 -31.32
N ARG A 5 6.00 17.22 -31.98
CA ARG A 5 4.71 17.02 -31.30
C ARG A 5 4.57 15.66 -30.63
N ASP A 6 5.19 14.62 -31.18
CA ASP A 6 5.05 13.25 -30.65
C ASP A 6 5.83 13.05 -29.34
N HIS A 7 6.95 13.75 -29.14
CA HIS A 7 7.74 13.68 -27.91
C HIS A 7 7.05 14.36 -26.71
N GLN A 8 6.32 15.46 -26.93
CA GLN A 8 5.53 16.09 -25.86
C GLN A 8 4.34 15.22 -25.44
N HIS A 9 3.69 14.55 -26.40
CA HIS A 9 2.52 13.72 -26.10
C HIS A 9 2.91 12.43 -25.35
N GLY A 10 4.01 11.79 -25.73
CA GLY A 10 4.54 10.60 -25.02
C GLY A 10 5.02 10.90 -23.60
N CYS A 11 5.70 12.04 -23.39
CA CYS A 11 6.18 12.46 -22.07
C CYS A 11 5.02 12.79 -21.11
N CYS A 12 4.01 13.52 -21.58
CA CYS A 12 2.81 13.80 -20.78
C CYS A 12 2.00 12.54 -20.45
N ASN A 13 1.97 11.56 -21.34
CA ASN A 13 1.26 10.29 -21.11
C ASN A 13 1.99 9.39 -20.09
N LEU A 14 3.33 9.30 -20.19
CA LEU A 14 4.14 8.52 -19.23
C LEU A 14 4.08 9.12 -17.81
N ASP A 15 4.09 10.45 -17.71
CA ASP A 15 3.93 11.14 -16.43
C ASP A 15 2.55 10.91 -15.81
N GLN A 16 1.50 10.84 -16.63
CA GLN A 16 0.16 10.51 -16.16
C GLN A 16 0.07 9.06 -15.67
N LEU A 17 0.63 8.11 -16.42
CA LEU A 17 0.73 6.70 -16.03
C LEU A 17 1.41 6.53 -14.67
N HIS A 18 2.58 7.15 -14.47
CA HIS A 18 3.29 7.10 -13.20
C HIS A 18 2.49 7.69 -12.03
N ARG A 19 1.78 8.81 -12.25
CA ARG A 19 0.90 9.39 -11.23
C ARG A 19 -0.24 8.45 -10.88
N ASP A 20 -0.85 7.82 -11.87
CA ASP A 20 -1.95 6.87 -11.68
C ASP A 20 -1.47 5.62 -10.93
N GLU A 21 -0.29 5.09 -11.26
CA GLU A 21 0.33 3.95 -10.56
C GLU A 21 0.60 4.26 -9.08
N ILE A 22 1.20 5.41 -8.77
CA ILE A 22 1.42 5.85 -7.39
C ILE A 22 0.09 6.03 -6.66
N ALA A 23 -0.90 6.65 -7.31
CA ALA A 23 -2.23 6.85 -6.72
C ALA A 23 -2.92 5.53 -6.41
N VAL A 24 -2.85 4.55 -7.31
CA VAL A 24 -3.40 3.20 -7.10
C VAL A 24 -2.68 2.50 -5.93
N ALA A 25 -1.36 2.58 -5.87
CA ALA A 25 -0.57 2.00 -4.78
C ALA A 25 -0.97 2.58 -3.42
N MET A 26 -1.04 3.92 -3.32
CA MET A 26 -1.42 4.60 -2.08
C MET A 26 -2.88 4.34 -1.68
N ASN A 27 -3.79 4.27 -2.67
CA ASN A 27 -5.17 3.87 -2.41
C ASN A 27 -5.25 2.45 -1.83
N TRP A 28 -4.38 1.54 -2.26
CA TRP A 28 -4.34 0.19 -1.71
C TRP A 28 -3.84 0.16 -0.26
N VAL A 29 -2.81 0.95 0.07
CA VAL A 29 -2.34 1.14 1.46
C VAL A 29 -3.49 1.64 2.35
N VAL A 30 -4.23 2.67 1.91
CA VAL A 30 -5.37 3.20 2.66
C VAL A 30 -6.45 2.14 2.89
N ARG A 31 -6.77 1.33 1.87
CA ARG A 31 -7.78 0.27 1.97
C ARG A 31 -7.36 -0.80 2.98
N ILE A 32 -6.08 -1.19 3.01
CA ILE A 32 -5.60 -2.17 3.99
C ILE A 32 -5.64 -1.61 5.41
N CYS A 33 -5.33 -0.33 5.62
CA CYS A 33 -5.55 0.32 6.92
C CYS A 33 -7.02 0.24 7.35
N GLN A 34 -7.95 0.50 6.42
CA GLN A 34 -9.38 0.41 6.69
C GLN A 34 -9.82 -1.02 7.03
N ASP A 35 -9.33 -2.02 6.30
CA ASP A 35 -9.62 -3.44 6.57
C ASP A 35 -9.10 -3.84 7.96
N ILE A 36 -7.86 -3.43 8.32
CA ILE A 36 -7.30 -3.69 9.65
C ILE A 36 -8.15 -3.08 10.75
N ILE A 37 -8.58 -1.82 10.59
CA ILE A 37 -9.44 -1.15 11.57
C ILE A 37 -10.78 -1.88 11.68
N ARG A 38 -11.41 -2.22 10.56
CA ARG A 38 -12.70 -2.92 10.54
C ARG A 38 -12.62 -4.28 11.22
N ASP A 39 -11.57 -5.04 10.93
CA ASP A 39 -11.49 -6.45 11.32
C ASP A 39 -10.91 -6.63 12.73
N HIS A 40 -10.15 -5.64 13.23
CA HIS A 40 -9.44 -5.74 14.51
C HIS A 40 -9.76 -4.63 15.51
N SER A 41 -10.53 -3.60 15.17
CA SER A 41 -10.98 -2.59 16.12
C SER A 41 -12.46 -2.78 16.44
N HIS A 42 -12.76 -3.24 17.66
CA HIS A 42 -14.14 -3.32 18.15
C HIS A 42 -14.28 -2.47 19.42
N LYS A 43 -15.19 -1.48 19.37
CA LYS A 43 -15.51 -0.59 20.50
C LYS A 43 -14.25 -0.05 21.20
N THR A 44 -13.31 0.51 20.44
CA THR A 44 -12.02 1.09 20.89
C THR A 44 -10.94 0.11 21.34
N PHE A 45 -11.21 -1.20 21.41
CA PHE A 45 -10.19 -2.20 21.77
C PHE A 45 -9.73 -2.99 20.55
N TRP A 46 -8.43 -3.27 20.51
CA TRP A 46 -7.87 -4.21 19.55
C TRP A 46 -8.23 -5.63 19.97
N VAL A 47 -8.84 -6.40 19.07
CA VAL A 47 -9.28 -7.78 19.31
C VAL A 47 -8.81 -8.66 18.15
N PRO A 48 -8.02 -9.73 18.40
CA PRO A 48 -7.65 -10.69 17.37
C PRO A 48 -8.89 -11.33 16.73
N THR A 49 -8.92 -11.41 15.40
CA THR A 49 -10.01 -12.06 14.68
C THR A 49 -10.12 -13.53 15.11
N GLY A 50 -11.34 -14.00 15.38
CA GLY A 50 -11.58 -15.40 15.77
C GLY A 50 -11.40 -15.72 17.26
N THR A 51 -11.26 -14.71 18.12
CA THR A 51 -11.37 -14.92 19.57
C THR A 51 -12.78 -15.43 19.92
N VAL A 52 -12.84 -16.65 20.45
CA VAL A 52 -14.10 -17.27 20.90
C VAL A 52 -14.70 -16.40 21.99
N THR A 53 -15.99 -16.08 21.84
CA THR A 53 -16.72 -15.23 22.77
C THR A 53 -16.69 -15.84 24.18
N GLY A 54 -16.05 -15.16 25.13
CA GLY A 54 -15.98 -15.59 26.53
C GLY A 54 -14.60 -16.08 27.00
N THR A 55 -13.58 -16.15 26.14
CA THR A 55 -12.20 -16.42 26.56
C THR A 55 -11.30 -15.23 26.26
N ALA A 56 -10.59 -14.72 27.27
CA ALA A 56 -9.61 -13.67 27.06
C ALA A 56 -8.45 -14.22 26.22
N PRO A 57 -8.02 -13.52 25.15
CA PRO A 57 -6.86 -13.94 24.37
C PRO A 57 -5.60 -13.97 25.23
N THR A 58 -4.75 -14.97 25.01
CA THR A 58 -3.44 -15.06 25.67
C THR A 58 -2.49 -14.00 25.11
N THR A 59 -1.49 -13.61 25.90
CA THR A 59 -0.44 -12.67 25.45
C THR A 59 0.26 -13.17 24.19
N ASP A 60 0.58 -14.47 24.10
CA ASP A 60 1.23 -15.03 22.91
C ASP A 60 0.32 -14.97 21.67
N GLY A 61 -0.98 -15.26 21.82
CA GLY A 61 -1.95 -15.13 20.74
C GLY A 61 -2.13 -13.69 20.28
N LEU A 62 -2.06 -12.73 21.21
CA LEU A 62 -2.02 -11.30 20.89
C LEU A 62 -0.74 -10.94 20.12
N ILE A 63 0.43 -11.43 20.52
CA ILE A 63 1.68 -11.16 19.81
C ILE A 63 1.64 -11.74 18.40
N GLU A 64 1.17 -12.97 18.24
CA GLU A 64 1.09 -13.65 16.95
C GLU A 64 0.14 -12.93 15.99
N SER A 65 -1.10 -12.61 16.44
CA SER A 65 -2.06 -11.90 15.59
C SER A 65 -1.59 -10.49 15.26
N ALA A 66 -0.97 -9.76 16.19
CA ALA A 66 -0.41 -8.44 15.89
C ALA A 66 0.67 -8.51 14.79
N ARG A 67 1.55 -9.51 14.86
CA ARG A 67 2.62 -9.72 13.88
C ARG A 67 2.08 -10.14 12.51
N ALA A 68 1.18 -11.11 12.47
CA ALA A 68 0.68 -11.66 11.22
C ALA A 68 -0.35 -10.74 10.54
N ASP A 69 -1.33 -10.26 11.31
CA ASP A 69 -2.55 -9.67 10.76
C ASP A 69 -2.50 -8.16 10.62
N VAL A 70 -1.72 -7.48 11.48
CA VAL A 70 -1.60 -6.02 11.45
C VAL A 70 -0.25 -5.62 10.87
N LEU A 71 0.84 -5.93 11.58
CA LEU A 71 2.18 -5.48 11.20
C LEU A 71 2.64 -6.09 9.88
N GLY A 72 2.41 -7.40 9.69
CA GLY A 72 2.78 -8.11 8.47
C GLY A 72 2.02 -7.61 7.25
N LYS A 73 0.70 -7.37 7.38
CA LYS A 73 -0.10 -6.80 6.30
C LYS A 73 0.37 -5.39 5.96
N LEU A 74 0.50 -4.49 6.94
CA LEU A 74 0.97 -3.12 6.71
C LEU A 74 2.35 -3.09 6.04
N ARG A 75 3.30 -3.89 6.54
CA ARG A 75 4.65 -3.94 5.99
C ARG A 75 4.63 -4.32 4.51
N ARG A 76 3.93 -5.38 4.14
CA ARG A 76 3.82 -5.81 2.72
C ARG A 76 3.27 -4.71 1.81
N GLN A 77 2.32 -3.92 2.29
CA GLN A 77 1.69 -2.85 1.52
C GLN A 77 2.62 -1.65 1.36
N ILE A 78 3.30 -1.27 2.44
CA ILE A 78 4.30 -0.20 2.42
C ILE A 78 5.44 -0.57 1.48
N ASP A 79 6.00 -1.77 1.62
CA ASP A 79 7.11 -2.24 0.78
C ASP A 79 6.69 -2.29 -0.71
N GLY A 80 5.44 -2.69 -1.00
CA GLY A 80 4.90 -2.68 -2.36
C GLY A 80 4.73 -1.27 -2.95
N ALA A 81 4.22 -0.32 -2.17
CA ALA A 81 4.09 1.07 -2.60
C ALA A 81 5.46 1.73 -2.81
N GLU A 82 6.42 1.48 -1.92
CA GLU A 82 7.81 1.95 -2.06
C GLU A 82 8.45 1.38 -3.33
N ALA A 83 8.25 0.10 -3.64
CA ALA A 83 8.78 -0.50 -4.87
C ALA A 83 8.24 0.18 -6.14
N ILE A 84 6.94 0.52 -6.17
CA ILE A 84 6.32 1.23 -7.30
C ILE A 84 6.93 2.63 -7.45
N ILE A 85 7.03 3.38 -6.35
CA ILE A 85 7.62 4.72 -6.35
C ILE A 85 9.07 4.68 -6.83
N ASN A 86 9.88 3.76 -6.29
CA ASN A 86 11.28 3.60 -6.68
C ASN A 86 11.42 3.25 -8.17
N ASN A 87 10.53 2.40 -8.70
CA ASN A 87 10.52 2.07 -10.13
C ASN A 87 10.18 3.29 -10.98
N THR A 88 9.14 4.05 -10.61
CA THR A 88 8.76 5.30 -11.27
C THR A 88 9.91 6.31 -11.27
N GLU A 89 10.60 6.49 -10.14
CA GLU A 89 11.76 7.38 -10.03
C GLU A 89 12.91 6.94 -10.95
N HIS A 90 13.20 5.64 -10.98
CA HIS A 90 14.24 5.07 -11.82
C HIS A 90 13.95 5.24 -13.31
N GLU A 91 12.70 4.98 -13.72
CA GLU A 91 12.27 5.18 -15.11
C GLU A 91 12.33 6.67 -15.49
N ARG A 92 11.90 7.58 -14.62
CA ARG A 92 12.07 9.03 -14.85
C ARG A 92 13.54 9.43 -15.02
N ALA A 93 14.43 8.91 -14.18
CA ALA A 93 15.87 9.20 -14.25
C ALA A 93 16.51 8.67 -15.55
N ARG A 94 16.02 7.54 -16.10
CA ARG A 94 16.46 7.01 -17.39
C ARG A 94 16.03 7.87 -18.57
N HIS A 95 14.82 8.42 -18.55
CA HIS A 95 14.28 9.24 -19.64
C HIS A 95 14.85 10.68 -19.66
N GLN A 96 15.54 11.10 -18.60
CA GLN A 96 16.21 12.41 -18.51
C GLN A 96 17.69 12.39 -18.90
N ARG A 97 18.26 11.22 -19.22
CA ARG A 97 19.64 11.06 -19.70
C ARG A 97 19.68 10.92 -21.21
#